data_AF-A0A819FNR9-F1
#
_entry.id   AF-A0A819FNR9-F1
#
_cell.length_a   1.000
_cell.length_b   1.000
_cell.length_c   1.000
_cell.angle_alpha   90.00
_cell.angle_beta   90.00
_cell.angle_gamma   90.00
#
_symmetry.space_group_name_H-M   'P 1'
#
loop_
_entity.id
_entity.type
_entity.pdbx_description
1 polymer ?
#
loop_
_entity_poly.entity_id
_entity_poly.type
_entity_poly.pdbx_seq_one_letter_code
_entity_poly.pdbx_strand_id
1 'polypeptide(L)'
;QLPLIDVAGTLLAPGRRHRLGYKKKTNQFLSSPYTDCTTKIPLAMQAMFNKYEGADYAYSQGVCYTLCTQAYIYQECGCVSPLQWSARSVVLPGTNTRIEAPLCNFTDTCYLKATVRISKTTSIWNYFCSDCLQECSTVSFTVTPSSVAAPS
;
A
#
# COMPACT_ATOMS: atom_id res chain seq x y z
N GLN A 1 4.22 -5.58 8.91
CA GLN A 1 3.56 -4.70 7.92
C GLN A 1 4.61 -4.11 6.98
N LEU A 2 4.31 -3.91 5.70
CA LEU A 2 5.24 -3.32 4.72
C LEU A 2 5.49 -1.83 5.06
N PRO A 3 6.75 -1.33 5.02
CA PRO A 3 7.02 0.08 5.23
C PRO A 3 6.55 0.91 4.03
N LEU A 4 5.45 1.64 4.19
CA LEU A 4 4.92 2.59 3.20
C LEU A 4 5.57 3.97 3.42
N ILE A 5 6.82 4.12 2.99
CA ILE A 5 7.64 5.32 3.25
C ILE A 5 6.99 6.59 2.68
N ASP A 6 6.35 6.50 1.51
CA ASP A 6 5.72 7.65 0.87
C ASP A 6 4.49 8.18 1.64
N VAL A 7 3.88 7.33 2.48
CA VAL A 7 2.68 7.67 3.26
C VAL A 7 3.02 7.96 4.73
N ALA A 8 3.94 7.19 5.31
CA ALA A 8 4.25 7.20 6.74
C ALA A 8 5.66 7.75 7.07
N GLY A 9 6.44 8.12 6.06
CA GLY A 9 7.78 8.66 6.23
C GLY A 9 7.78 10.01 6.95
N THR A 10 8.86 10.29 7.69
CA THR A 10 9.10 11.59 8.33
C THR A 10 10.44 12.13 7.83
N LEU A 11 10.41 13.32 7.22
CA LEU A 11 11.63 14.00 6.77
C LEU A 11 12.35 14.61 7.98
N LEU A 12 13.66 14.39 8.06
CA LEU A 12 14.52 14.91 9.13
C LEU A 12 15.50 15.93 8.55
N ALA A 13 15.56 17.12 9.16
CA ALA A 13 16.46 18.17 8.70
C ALA A 13 17.94 17.82 8.98
N PRO A 14 18.86 18.01 8.02
CA PRO A 14 20.28 17.77 8.23
C PRO A 14 20.88 18.74 9.27
N GLY A 15 22.03 18.37 9.86
CA GLY A 15 22.73 19.21 10.85
C GLY A 15 22.00 19.37 12.19
N ARG A 16 21.00 18.54 12.46
CA ARG A 16 20.21 18.56 13.70
C ARG A 16 20.18 17.19 14.34
N ARG A 17 20.22 17.17 15.68
CA ARG A 17 19.92 15.97 16.47
C ARG A 17 18.41 15.90 16.68
N HIS A 18 17.79 14.86 16.15
CA HIS A 18 16.35 14.63 16.27
C HIS A 18 16.05 13.65 17.41
N ARG A 19 14.99 13.94 18.16
CA ARG A 19 14.37 13.02 19.12
C ARG A 19 12.94 12.77 18.69
N LEU A 20 12.64 11.52 18.37
CA LEU A 20 11.33 11.06 17.96
C LEU A 20 10.68 10.33 19.13
N GLY A 21 9.62 10.94 19.69
CA GLY A 21 8.75 10.27 20.66
C GLY A 21 7.72 9.42 19.93
N TYR A 22 7.48 8.19 20.39
CA TYR A 22 6.50 7.30 19.78
C TYR A 22 5.42 6.93 20.80
N LYS A 23 4.16 7.11 20.41
CA LYS A 23 3.01 6.58 21.15
C LYS A 23 2.34 5.50 20.30
N LYS A 24 2.41 4.25 20.76
CA LYS A 24 1.76 3.10 20.12
C LYS A 24 0.28 3.09 20.47
N LYS A 25 -0.57 2.96 19.45
CA LYS A 25 -2.00 2.66 19.58
C LYS A 25 -2.28 1.36 18.83
N THR A 26 -3.02 0.45 19.46
CA THR A 26 -3.46 -0.79 18.84
C THR A 26 -4.98 -0.79 18.83
N ASN A 27 -5.59 -1.02 17.68
CA ASN A 27 -7.02 -1.28 17.58
C ASN A 27 -7.22 -2.73 17.18
N GLN A 28 -8.20 -3.38 17.79
CA GLN A 28 -8.62 -4.73 17.47
C GLN A 28 -10.11 -4.73 17.23
N PHE A 29 -10.51 -5.35 16.13
CA PHE A 29 -11.89 -5.54 15.73
C PHE A 29 -12.23 -7.02 15.84
N LEU A 30 -13.43 -7.31 16.32
CA LEU A 30 -13.96 -8.68 16.29
C LEU A 30 -14.34 -9.02 14.86
N SER A 31 -13.94 -10.19 14.39
CA SER A 31 -14.34 -10.69 13.07
C SER A 31 -15.85 -10.90 12.96
N SER A 32 -16.30 -11.31 11.77
CA SER A 32 -17.69 -11.68 11.52
C SER A 32 -18.26 -12.53 12.67
N PRO A 33 -19.47 -12.21 13.16
CA PRO A 33 -20.49 -11.33 12.57
C PRO A 33 -20.40 -9.85 12.97
N TYR A 34 -19.42 -9.44 13.79
CA TYR A 34 -19.41 -8.08 14.36
C TYR A 34 -18.82 -7.02 13.42
N THR A 35 -17.78 -7.39 12.66
CA THR A 35 -17.21 -6.56 11.61
C THR A 35 -16.76 -7.42 10.43
N ASP A 36 -16.73 -6.84 9.24
CA ASP A 36 -16.20 -7.47 8.03
C ASP A 36 -14.67 -7.29 7.93
N CYS A 37 -13.97 -7.44 9.05
CA CYS A 37 -12.51 -7.36 9.05
C CYS A 37 -11.88 -8.66 8.54
N THR A 38 -10.66 -8.57 8.00
CA THR A 38 -9.88 -9.73 7.58
C THR A 38 -8.44 -9.69 8.09
N THR A 39 -7.87 -10.89 8.26
CA THR A 39 -6.42 -11.12 8.42
C THR A 39 -5.84 -11.89 7.23
N LYS A 40 -6.68 -12.30 6.27
CA LYS A 40 -6.27 -13.09 5.11
C LYS A 40 -5.48 -12.22 4.14
N ILE A 41 -4.29 -12.68 3.77
CA ILE A 41 -3.42 -11.99 2.82
C ILE A 41 -3.79 -12.46 1.40
N PRO A 42 -4.27 -11.58 0.50
CA PRO A 42 -4.61 -11.96 -0.86
C PRO A 42 -3.36 -12.30 -1.67
N LEU A 43 -3.51 -13.10 -2.74
CA LEU A 43 -2.40 -13.58 -3.57
C LEU A 43 -1.53 -12.44 -4.13
N ALA A 44 -2.15 -11.35 -4.58
CA ALA A 44 -1.42 -10.17 -5.08
C ALA A 44 -0.47 -9.59 -4.02
N MET A 45 -0.90 -9.60 -2.76
CA MET A 45 -0.12 -9.09 -1.63
C MET A 45 0.97 -10.08 -1.23
N GLN A 46 0.68 -11.38 -1.22
CA GLN A 46 1.70 -12.42 -1.01
C GLN A 46 2.81 -12.35 -2.07
N ALA A 47 2.45 -12.13 -3.33
CA ALA A 47 3.41 -12.02 -4.44
C ALA A 47 4.39 -10.85 -4.26
N MET A 48 3.95 -9.75 -3.65
CA MET A 48 4.80 -8.62 -3.28
C MET A 48 5.69 -8.95 -2.08
N PHE A 49 5.16 -9.64 -1.07
CA PHE A 49 5.90 -10.02 0.14
C PHE A 49 7.04 -11.02 -0.13
N ASN A 50 6.88 -11.92 -1.11
CA ASN A 50 7.93 -12.87 -1.49
C ASN A 50 9.23 -12.19 -1.97
N LYS A 51 9.22 -10.89 -2.28
CA LYS A 51 10.43 -10.13 -2.63
C LYS A 51 11.24 -9.66 -1.42
N TYR A 52 10.69 -9.77 -0.22
CA TYR A 52 11.32 -9.33 1.01
C TYR A 52 11.48 -10.51 1.94
N GLU A 53 12.70 -11.05 2.03
CA GLU A 53 13.00 -12.18 2.91
C GLU A 53 13.07 -11.74 4.37
N GLY A 54 12.57 -12.59 5.28
CA GLY A 54 12.78 -12.45 6.73
C GLY A 54 11.80 -11.53 7.47
N ALA A 55 10.66 -11.20 6.88
CA ALA A 55 9.64 -10.38 7.54
C ALA A 55 8.26 -11.07 7.61
N ASP A 56 7.67 -11.07 8.81
CA ASP A 56 6.28 -11.48 9.01
C ASP A 56 5.35 -10.38 8.51
N TYR A 57 4.85 -10.57 7.29
CA TYR A 57 3.89 -9.66 6.71
C TYR A 57 2.47 -10.04 7.12
N ALA A 58 1.72 -9.03 7.56
CA ALA A 58 0.30 -9.12 7.83
C ALA A 58 -0.49 -8.45 6.71
N TYR A 59 -1.77 -8.78 6.60
CA TYR A 59 -2.69 -8.05 5.75
C TYR A 59 -2.63 -6.56 6.06
N SER A 60 -2.61 -5.73 5.02
CA SER A 60 -2.76 -4.28 5.16
C SER A 60 -3.76 -3.74 4.15
N GLN A 61 -4.75 -3.00 4.63
CA GLN A 61 -5.79 -2.40 3.80
C GLN A 61 -5.18 -1.37 2.83
N GLY A 62 -4.23 -0.55 3.28
CA GLY A 62 -3.52 0.41 2.42
C GLY A 62 -2.73 -0.26 1.30
N VAL A 63 -2.10 -1.40 1.58
CA VAL A 63 -1.44 -2.23 0.56
C VAL A 63 -2.45 -2.84 -0.41
N CYS A 64 -3.61 -3.28 0.08
CA CYS A 64 -4.67 -3.80 -0.78
C CYS A 64 -5.14 -2.74 -1.79
N TYR A 65 -5.41 -1.50 -1.34
CA TYR A 65 -5.82 -0.41 -2.24
C TYR A 65 -4.74 -0.03 -3.26
N THR A 66 -3.48 -0.10 -2.85
CA THR A 66 -2.34 0.07 -3.75
C THR A 66 -2.37 -0.99 -4.86
N LEU A 67 -2.54 -2.27 -4.50
CA LEU A 67 -2.54 -3.38 -5.46
C LEU A 67 -3.75 -3.40 -6.39
N CYS A 68 -4.95 -3.09 -5.90
CA CYS A 68 -6.13 -3.01 -6.78
C CYS A 68 -6.02 -1.85 -7.79
N THR A 69 -5.41 -0.73 -7.38
CA THR A 69 -5.13 0.39 -8.28
C THR A 69 -4.15 -0.03 -9.38
N GLN A 70 -3.11 -0.82 -9.02
CA GLN A 70 -2.20 -1.40 -10.00
C GLN A 70 -2.88 -2.35 -10.97
N ALA A 71 -3.85 -3.14 -10.49
CA ALA A 71 -4.62 -4.04 -11.36
C ALA A 71 -5.38 -3.30 -12.45
N TYR A 72 -6.00 -2.16 -12.11
CA TYR A 72 -6.66 -1.32 -13.10
C TYR A 72 -5.69 -0.68 -14.09
N ILE A 73 -4.59 -0.09 -13.60
CA ILE A 73 -3.58 0.54 -14.47
C ILE A 73 -3.01 -0.49 -15.45
N TYR A 74 -2.73 -1.71 -14.97
CA TYR A 74 -2.28 -2.80 -15.81
C TYR A 74 -3.34 -3.21 -16.84
N GLN A 75 -4.61 -3.30 -16.46
CA GLN A 75 -5.68 -3.65 -17.39
C GLN A 75 -5.86 -2.62 -18.51
N GLU A 76 -5.68 -1.33 -18.24
CA GLU A 76 -5.83 -0.26 -19.24
C GLU A 76 -4.55 -0.03 -20.07
N CYS A 77 -3.37 -0.14 -19.46
CA CYS A 77 -2.10 0.31 -20.06
C CYS A 77 -1.05 -0.81 -20.23
N GLY A 78 -1.29 -2.02 -19.71
CA GLY A 78 -0.35 -3.14 -19.80
C GLY A 78 0.92 -2.99 -18.94
N CYS A 79 0.95 -2.01 -18.04
CA CYS A 79 2.10 -1.68 -17.21
C CYS A 79 1.67 -1.32 -15.78
N VAL A 80 2.63 -1.28 -14.84
CA VAL A 80 2.40 -0.90 -13.44
C VAL A 80 3.10 0.41 -13.10
N SER A 81 2.60 1.12 -12.09
CA SER A 81 3.14 2.40 -11.65
C SER A 81 4.62 2.28 -11.28
N PRO A 82 5.48 3.17 -11.80
CA PRO A 82 6.88 3.21 -11.42
C PRO A 82 7.11 3.60 -9.95
N LEU A 83 6.13 4.25 -9.30
CA LEU A 83 6.20 4.59 -7.87
C LEU A 83 5.99 3.37 -6.96
N GLN A 84 5.43 2.28 -7.50
CA GLN A 84 5.10 1.07 -6.74
C GLN A 84 5.88 -0.12 -7.29
N TRP A 85 7.18 0.07 -7.52
CA TRP A 85 8.09 -0.92 -8.13
C TRP A 85 8.15 -2.27 -7.41
N SER A 86 7.84 -2.31 -6.10
CA SER A 86 7.75 -3.54 -5.33
C SER A 86 6.54 -4.38 -5.74
N ALA A 87 5.45 -3.74 -6.18
CA ALA A 87 4.19 -4.32 -6.59
C ALA A 87 4.08 -4.63 -8.11
N ARG A 88 5.16 -5.10 -8.74
CA ARG A 88 5.17 -5.50 -10.17
C ARG A 88 4.34 -6.75 -10.50
N SER A 89 3.88 -7.46 -9.47
CA SER A 89 2.97 -8.59 -9.60
C SER A 89 1.53 -8.10 -9.44
N VAL A 90 0.71 -8.34 -10.46
CA VAL A 90 -0.69 -7.97 -10.51
C VAL A 90 -1.55 -9.23 -10.52
N VAL A 91 -2.71 -9.16 -9.87
CA VAL A 91 -3.77 -10.17 -10.00
C VAL A 91 -5.04 -9.41 -10.37
N LEU A 92 -5.70 -9.81 -11.47
CA LEU A 92 -6.92 -9.17 -11.93
C LEU A 92 -8.14 -9.68 -11.15
N PRO A 93 -9.18 -8.86 -10.95
CA PRO A 93 -10.42 -9.30 -10.30
C PRO A 93 -10.99 -10.57 -10.94
N GLY A 94 -11.41 -11.52 -10.12
CA GLY A 94 -11.97 -12.81 -10.58
C GLY A 94 -10.95 -13.82 -11.11
N THR A 95 -9.64 -13.50 -11.06
CA THR A 95 -8.57 -14.42 -11.45
C THR A 95 -7.70 -14.80 -10.25
N ASN A 96 -7.02 -15.95 -10.35
CA ASN A 96 -5.98 -16.37 -9.41
C ASN A 96 -4.59 -16.42 -10.07
N THR A 97 -4.44 -15.76 -11.21
CA THR A 97 -3.20 -15.73 -11.98
C THR A 97 -2.37 -14.53 -11.57
N ARG A 98 -1.14 -14.80 -11.13
CA ARG A 98 -0.14 -13.77 -10.92
C ARG A 98 0.47 -13.39 -12.27
N ILE A 99 0.42 -12.11 -12.60
CA ILE A 99 1.00 -11.56 -13.82
C ILE A 99 2.15 -10.63 -13.42
N GLU A 100 3.33 -10.81 -14.02
CA GLU A 100 4.42 -9.86 -13.86
C GLU A 100 4.39 -8.83 -14.98
N ALA A 101 4.36 -7.56 -14.60
CA ALA A 101 4.21 -6.45 -15.53
C ALA A 101 5.46 -5.55 -15.60
N PRO A 102 5.72 -4.92 -16.76
CA PRO A 102 6.72 -3.88 -16.89
C PRO A 102 6.28 -2.59 -16.17
N LEU A 103 7.25 -1.75 -15.81
CA LEU A 103 6.96 -0.42 -15.26
C LEU A 103 6.48 0.52 -16.37
N CYS A 104 5.45 1.33 -16.09
CA CYS A 104 5.04 2.40 -16.97
C CYS A 104 6.11 3.49 -17.02
N ASN A 105 6.18 4.21 -18.14
CA ASN A 105 6.91 5.48 -18.20
C ASN A 105 6.09 6.56 -17.47
N PHE A 106 6.73 7.39 -16.63
CA PHE A 106 6.09 8.50 -15.94
C PHE A 106 5.41 9.50 -16.88
N THR A 107 5.93 9.64 -18.10
CA THR A 107 5.37 10.55 -19.12
C THR A 107 4.29 9.91 -19.99
N ASP A 108 3.97 8.63 -19.77
CA ASP A 108 2.95 7.94 -20.54
C ASP A 108 1.56 8.51 -20.24
N THR A 109 0.90 9.02 -21.28
CA THR A 109 -0.46 9.57 -21.18
C THR A 109 -1.48 8.53 -20.75
N CYS A 110 -1.29 7.24 -21.08
CA CYS A 110 -2.19 6.17 -20.63
C CYS A 110 -2.14 6.06 -19.12
N TYR A 111 -0.94 5.91 -18.56
CA TYR A 111 -0.70 5.81 -17.11
C TYR A 111 -1.33 6.99 -16.36
N LEU A 112 -1.03 8.23 -16.79
CA LEU A 112 -1.55 9.43 -16.14
C LEU A 112 -3.09 9.49 -16.17
N LYS A 113 -3.71 9.14 -17.30
CA LYS A 113 -5.17 9.11 -17.42
C LYS A 113 -5.78 7.99 -16.58
N ALA A 114 -5.20 6.80 -16.57
CA ALA A 114 -5.68 5.66 -15.80
C ALA A 114 -5.66 5.97 -14.29
N THR A 115 -4.57 6.56 -13.77
CA THR A 115 -4.46 6.97 -12.36
C THR A 115 -5.54 8.00 -11.97
N VAL A 116 -5.84 8.96 -12.83
CA VAL A 116 -6.90 9.94 -12.60
C VAL A 116 -8.29 9.30 -12.71
N ARG A 117 -8.47 8.34 -13.63
CA ARG A 117 -9.77 7.73 -13.89
C ARG A 117 -10.22 6.85 -12.74
N ILE A 118 -9.35 5.99 -12.20
CA ILE A 118 -9.69 5.15 -11.04
C ILE A 118 -9.96 5.97 -9.79
N SER A 119 -9.21 7.05 -9.55
CA SER A 119 -9.43 7.91 -8.39
C SER A 119 -10.72 8.73 -8.47
N LYS A 120 -11.27 8.94 -9.67
CA LYS A 120 -12.52 9.71 -9.89
C LYS A 120 -13.76 8.87 -10.16
N THR A 121 -13.62 7.56 -10.41
CA THR A 121 -14.74 6.72 -10.86
C THR A 121 -15.08 5.66 -9.83
N THR A 122 -16.15 5.87 -9.07
CA THR A 122 -16.58 4.97 -7.98
C THR A 122 -16.88 3.55 -8.46
N SER A 123 -17.47 3.38 -9.65
CA SER A 123 -17.77 2.04 -10.18
C SER A 123 -16.51 1.24 -10.49
N ILE A 124 -15.47 1.89 -11.05
CA ILE A 124 -14.16 1.28 -11.29
C ILE A 124 -13.52 0.94 -9.94
N TRP A 125 -13.51 1.89 -9.00
CA TRP A 125 -12.97 1.66 -7.67
C TRP A 125 -13.62 0.44 -6.99
N ASN A 126 -14.94 0.37 -7.00
CA ASN A 126 -15.67 -0.74 -6.39
C ASN A 126 -15.38 -2.07 -7.11
N TYR A 127 -15.29 -2.09 -8.43
CA TYR A 127 -15.00 -3.31 -9.18
C TYR A 127 -13.60 -3.89 -8.88
N PHE A 128 -12.59 -3.03 -8.73
CA PHE A 128 -11.22 -3.49 -8.46
C PHE A 128 -10.90 -3.65 -6.97
N CYS A 129 -11.52 -2.84 -6.11
CA CYS A 129 -11.09 -2.67 -4.73
C CYS A 129 -12.15 -3.07 -3.67
N SER A 130 -13.30 -3.65 -4.06
CA SER A 130 -14.34 -4.11 -3.11
C SER A 130 -13.81 -5.10 -2.08
N ASP A 131 -12.84 -5.92 -2.47
CA ASP A 131 -12.31 -7.01 -1.65
C ASP A 131 -11.27 -6.52 -0.63
N CYS A 132 -10.97 -5.22 -0.63
CA CYS A 132 -10.08 -4.58 0.34
C CYS A 132 -10.82 -4.28 1.65
N LEU A 133 -11.09 -5.35 2.39
CA LEU A 133 -11.69 -5.32 3.72
C LEU A 133 -10.80 -4.61 4.75
N GLN A 134 -11.39 -4.24 5.88
CA GLN A 134 -10.66 -3.63 6.98
C GLN A 134 -9.72 -4.63 7.66
N GLU A 135 -8.56 -4.17 8.14
CA GLU A 135 -7.66 -4.98 8.98
C GLU A 135 -8.31 -5.30 10.33
N CYS A 136 -8.34 -6.58 10.74
CA CYS A 136 -8.86 -6.96 12.07
C CYS A 136 -8.00 -6.43 13.23
N SER A 137 -6.71 -6.21 13.01
CA SER A 137 -5.86 -5.56 13.99
C SER A 137 -4.98 -4.54 13.29
N THR A 138 -5.03 -3.30 13.76
CA THR A 138 -4.18 -2.21 13.28
C THR A 138 -3.30 -1.73 14.41
N VAL A 139 -2.03 -1.49 14.08
CA VAL A 139 -1.08 -0.82 14.99
C VAL A 139 -0.71 0.51 14.33
N SER A 140 -0.92 1.61 15.04
CA SER A 140 -0.50 2.93 14.59
C SER A 140 0.42 3.58 15.62
N PHE A 141 1.30 4.44 15.12
CA PHE A 141 2.26 5.18 15.95
C PHE A 141 2.02 6.67 15.74
N THR A 142 1.68 7.38 16.80
CA THR A 142 1.75 8.84 16.79
C THR A 142 3.20 9.23 17.08
N VAL A 143 3.80 9.96 16.15
CA VAL A 143 5.19 10.43 16.27
C VAL A 143 5.17 11.88 16.74
N THR A 144 5.92 12.18 17.80
CA THR A 144 6.14 13.54 18.29
C THR A 144 7.59 13.92 18.03
N PRO A 145 7.88 14.69 16.95
CA PRO A 145 9.23 15.08 16.61
C PRO A 145 9.69 16.26 17.47
N SER A 146 10.97 16.24 17.85
CA SER A 146 11.67 17.38 18.44
C SER A 146 13.11 17.38 17.92
N SER A 147 13.73 18.55 17.78
CA SER A 147 15.10 18.62 17.27
C SER A 147 15.89 19.78 17.86
N VAL A 148 17.18 19.54 18.08
CA VAL A 148 18.16 20.56 18.50
C VAL A 148 19.29 20.63 17.47
N ALA A 149 20.02 21.74 17.44
CA ALA A 149 21.21 21.83 16.59
C ALA A 149 22.19 20.70 16.96
N ALA A 150 22.76 20.03 15.96
CA ALA A 150 23.82 19.08 16.23
C ALA A 150 25.05 19.87 16.73
N PRO A 151 25.78 19.35 17.74
CA PRO A 151 27.02 19.99 18.17
C PRO A 151 28.01 20.04 17.00
N SER A 152 28.70 21.17 16.89
CA SER A 152 29.79 21.43 15.95
C SER A 152 31.02 20.58 16.24
#